data_AF-A0A1M3N422-F1
#
_entry.id   AF-A0A1M3N422-F1
#
_cell.length_a   1.000
_cell.length_b   1.000
_cell.length_c   1.000
_cell.angle_alpha   90.00
_cell.angle_beta   90.00
_cell.angle_gamma   90.00
#
_symmetry.space_group_name_H-M   'P 1'
#
loop_
_entity.id
_entity.type
_entity.pdbx_description
1 polymer ?
#
loop_
_entity_poly.entity_id
_entity_poly.type
_entity_poly.pdbx_seq_one_letter_code
_entity_poly.pdbx_strand_id
1 'polypeptide(L)'
;MREMLESYVLVFGVGAAVAIGAKRIGVPYNVALVVIGLLLVFANVLPHASLEPDVVLVAFLPVLVFEAALFADADSLREASRPILALAAPGVVISLVATAGVATFALGLPFSAALLLGALLSITDTVSVLLAFRSIRVPHRLAAIMEGESLFNDGTALVLVSLTSAVVVTGHVDYAATTRALLLAIVGGVAVGAIFGWVGAAALRRTPDHLTGILASGVLVFATSLLAERIHASPVIAVVVAALVVGRAARHALEPSRVLALQGFWEAIGFSINVLLFELVGMQIDARMFLTEAGSILAAVLALHIGRAVAVYGCFAILRALGREQIPIRWQHVMVFGNIKGALSMAAVLALPAGLPHRARLVTIVFGVTFVTLMMQALPFRRFLKALNIAGSTADAFDVARARLIAARRGQTELDGMLGTGLLSRAEHAERRAAFQRIIIQSETELRTPEADAADDMIIDGALLAAQKAALLDAARRGLVATETADKEIADIDRRLLKLSVAHGEAASHTPTLPAEEGT
;
A
#
# COMPACT_ATOMS: atom_id res chain seq x y z
N MET A 1 -13.82 -8.56 34.29
CA MET A 1 -14.33 -7.83 33.10
C MET A 1 -14.38 -6.32 33.31
N ARG A 2 -15.05 -5.82 34.37
CA ARG A 2 -15.08 -4.38 34.68
C ARG A 2 -13.68 -3.76 34.86
N GLU A 3 -12.85 -4.33 35.73
CA GLU A 3 -11.47 -3.84 35.99
C GLU A 3 -10.59 -3.84 34.73
N MET A 4 -10.75 -4.84 33.87
CA MET A 4 -10.07 -4.92 32.59
C MET A 4 -10.51 -3.80 31.64
N LEU A 5 -11.81 -3.53 31.55
CA LEU A 5 -12.34 -2.42 30.76
C LEU A 5 -11.88 -1.07 31.30
N GLU A 6 -11.91 -0.87 32.62
CA GLU A 6 -11.40 0.35 33.27
C GLU A 6 -9.91 0.56 32.95
N SER A 7 -9.11 -0.51 32.97
CA SER A 7 -7.69 -0.46 32.59
C SER A 7 -7.50 -0.06 31.12
N TYR A 8 -8.23 -0.67 30.18
CA TYR A 8 -8.14 -0.33 28.76
C TYR A 8 -8.60 1.10 28.46
N VAL A 9 -9.66 1.59 29.12
CA VAL A 9 -10.15 2.96 28.95
C VAL A 9 -9.11 3.96 29.47
N LEU A 10 -8.48 3.66 30.60
CA LEU A 10 -7.46 4.53 31.17
C LEU A 10 -6.20 4.56 30.29
N VAL A 11 -5.70 3.40 29.85
CA VAL A 11 -4.61 3.28 28.87
C VAL A 11 -4.96 4.10 27.63
N PHE A 12 -6.14 3.89 27.03
CA PHE A 12 -6.57 4.67 25.87
C PHE A 12 -6.56 6.18 26.10
N GLY A 13 -7.03 6.64 27.26
CA GLY A 13 -7.02 8.06 27.63
C GLY A 13 -5.60 8.64 27.70
N VAL A 14 -4.65 7.89 28.27
CA VAL A 14 -3.24 8.28 28.33
C VAL A 14 -2.63 8.27 26.93
N GLY A 15 -2.81 7.21 26.15
CA GLY A 15 -2.35 7.13 24.77
C GLY A 15 -2.88 8.26 23.90
N ALA A 16 -4.16 8.60 24.02
CA ALA A 16 -4.75 9.72 23.30
C ALA A 16 -4.06 11.05 23.66
N ALA A 17 -3.83 11.32 24.95
CA ALA A 17 -3.12 12.50 25.41
C ALA A 17 -1.68 12.56 24.88
N VAL A 18 -0.95 11.44 24.93
CA VAL A 18 0.41 11.30 24.40
C VAL A 18 0.44 11.54 22.89
N ALA A 19 -0.47 10.93 22.14
CA ALA A 19 -0.52 11.07 20.70
C ALA A 19 -0.83 12.51 20.26
N ILE A 20 -1.76 13.19 20.97
CA ILE A 20 -2.05 14.62 20.76
C ILE A 20 -0.81 15.47 21.08
N GLY A 21 -0.15 15.20 22.21
CA GLY A 21 1.08 15.90 22.61
C GLY A 21 2.21 15.72 21.60
N ALA A 22 2.47 14.49 21.18
CA ALA A 22 3.50 14.13 20.20
C ALA A 22 3.30 14.85 18.86
N LYS A 23 2.06 14.90 18.37
CA LYS A 23 1.72 15.64 17.14
C LYS A 23 1.98 17.14 17.28
N ARG A 24 1.74 17.75 18.45
CA ARG A 24 2.03 19.17 18.70
C ARG A 24 3.52 19.50 18.68
N ILE A 25 4.36 18.60 19.18
CA ILE A 25 5.83 18.78 19.21
C ILE A 25 6.55 18.25 17.96
N GLY A 26 5.81 17.64 17.02
CA GLY A 26 6.37 17.12 15.76
C GLY A 26 7.17 15.82 15.89
N VAL A 27 6.93 15.04 16.95
CA VAL A 27 7.55 13.72 17.18
C VAL A 27 6.62 12.61 16.65
N PRO A 28 7.15 11.53 16.05
CA PRO A 28 6.33 10.38 15.68
C PRO A 28 5.57 9.81 16.89
N TYR A 29 4.24 9.80 16.82
CA TYR A 29 3.40 9.47 17.97
C TYR A 29 3.58 8.01 18.42
N ASN A 30 3.82 7.08 17.49
CA ASN A 30 4.09 5.68 17.78
C ASN A 30 5.35 5.51 18.65
N VAL A 31 6.42 6.25 18.39
CA VAL A 31 7.64 6.27 19.20
C VAL A 31 7.32 6.81 20.60
N ALA A 32 6.57 7.91 20.68
CA ALA A 32 6.18 8.50 21.96
C ALA A 32 5.32 7.55 22.80
N LEU A 33 4.36 6.85 22.18
CA LEU A 33 3.49 5.89 22.86
C LEU A 33 4.27 4.70 23.43
N VAL A 34 5.22 4.15 22.68
CA VAL A 34 6.05 3.04 23.17
C VAL A 34 6.90 3.47 24.38
N VAL A 35 7.51 4.67 24.30
CA VAL A 35 8.31 5.21 25.41
C VAL A 35 7.45 5.46 26.64
N ILE A 36 6.28 6.07 26.47
CA ILE A 36 5.37 6.33 27.59
C ILE A 36 4.83 5.02 28.17
N GLY A 37 4.42 4.06 27.34
CA GLY A 37 3.99 2.74 27.80
C GLY A 37 5.05 2.05 28.67
N LEU A 38 6.32 2.11 28.24
CA LEU A 38 7.45 1.58 29.02
C LEU A 38 7.62 2.31 30.36
N LEU A 39 7.55 3.65 30.35
CA LEU A 39 7.69 4.47 31.56
C LEU A 39 6.55 4.24 32.55
N LEU A 40 5.32 4.03 32.07
CA LEU A 40 4.14 3.78 32.92
C LEU A 40 4.26 2.46 33.68
N VAL A 41 4.81 1.43 33.03
CA VAL A 41 5.10 0.14 33.66
C VAL A 41 6.25 0.26 34.64
N PHE A 42 7.32 0.97 34.28
CA PHE A 42 8.44 1.22 35.20
C PHE A 42 8.02 1.98 36.46
N ALA A 43 7.14 2.98 36.32
CA ALA A 43 6.63 3.78 37.43
C ALA A 43 5.50 3.07 38.22
N ASN A 44 5.04 1.89 37.77
CA ASN A 44 3.94 1.13 38.37
C ASN A 44 2.66 1.97 38.55
N VAL A 45 2.38 2.86 37.58
CA VAL A 45 1.29 3.85 37.66
C VAL A 45 -0.03 3.28 37.14
N LEU A 46 0.01 2.36 36.17
CA LEU A 46 -1.17 1.77 35.54
C LEU A 46 -1.33 0.27 35.85
N PRO A 47 -2.56 -0.26 35.81
CA PRO A 47 -2.79 -1.70 35.81
C PRO A 47 -2.06 -2.38 34.64
N HIS A 48 -1.64 -3.63 34.84
CA HIS A 48 -1.02 -4.43 33.79
C HIS A 48 -2.07 -4.78 32.74
N ALA A 49 -2.16 -3.99 31.67
CA ALA A 49 -2.97 -4.32 30.49
C ALA A 49 -2.21 -5.34 29.62
N SER A 50 -2.74 -6.56 29.53
CA SER A 50 -2.16 -7.62 28.71
C SER A 50 -2.44 -7.39 27.23
N LEU A 51 -1.44 -7.53 26.35
CA LEU A 51 -1.65 -7.57 24.91
C LEU A 51 -2.16 -8.96 24.53
N GLU A 52 -3.49 -9.10 24.43
CA GLU A 52 -4.14 -10.36 24.08
C GLU A 52 -4.00 -10.64 22.56
N PRO A 53 -3.32 -11.72 22.15
CA PRO A 53 -3.00 -11.95 20.74
C PRO A 53 -4.25 -12.07 19.86
N ASP A 54 -5.30 -12.72 20.36
CA ASP A 54 -6.55 -12.93 19.63
C ASP A 54 -7.27 -11.60 19.37
N VAL A 55 -7.24 -10.66 20.33
CA VAL A 55 -7.79 -9.31 20.13
C VAL A 55 -7.01 -8.59 19.03
N VAL A 56 -5.68 -8.69 19.02
CA VAL A 56 -4.88 -8.04 17.99
C VAL A 56 -5.11 -8.67 16.60
N LEU A 57 -5.07 -10.00 16.50
CA LEU A 57 -5.14 -10.71 15.21
C LEU A 57 -6.55 -10.78 14.64
N VAL A 58 -7.59 -10.89 15.47
CA VAL A 58 -8.98 -11.06 15.04
C VAL A 58 -9.76 -9.75 15.04
N ALA A 59 -9.52 -8.86 16.01
CA ALA A 59 -10.26 -7.59 16.11
C ALA A 59 -9.53 -6.42 15.44
N PHE A 60 -8.24 -6.21 15.76
CA PHE A 60 -7.51 -5.02 15.33
C PHE A 60 -6.93 -5.13 13.92
N LEU A 61 -6.31 -6.27 13.60
CA LEU A 61 -5.63 -6.48 12.33
C LEU A 61 -6.56 -6.31 11.12
N PRO A 62 -7.77 -6.91 11.08
CA PRO A 62 -8.68 -6.72 9.95
C PRO A 62 -9.06 -5.26 9.75
N VAL A 63 -9.25 -4.50 10.84
CA VAL A 63 -9.58 -3.07 10.77
C VAL A 63 -8.42 -2.26 10.20
N LEU A 64 -7.19 -2.49 10.67
CA LEU A 64 -6.00 -1.76 10.21
C LEU A 64 -5.69 -2.04 8.75
N VAL A 65 -5.77 -3.30 8.35
CA VAL A 65 -5.49 -3.73 6.98
C VAL A 65 -6.59 -3.23 6.04
N PHE A 66 -7.85 -3.26 6.47
CA PHE A 66 -8.94 -2.69 5.68
C PHE A 66 -8.80 -1.18 5.53
N GLU A 67 -8.48 -0.45 6.59
CA GLU A 67 -8.25 0.99 6.56
C GLU A 67 -7.15 1.35 5.54
N ALA A 68 -5.99 0.71 5.63
CA ALA A 68 -4.88 0.94 4.72
C ALA A 68 -5.25 0.60 3.26
N ALA A 69 -5.88 -0.54 3.02
CA ALA A 69 -6.22 -0.98 1.66
C ALA A 69 -7.43 -0.24 1.06
N LEU A 70 -8.37 0.26 1.87
CA LEU A 70 -9.52 1.02 1.41
C LEU A 70 -9.09 2.35 0.78
N PHE A 71 -8.04 2.95 1.33
CA PHE A 71 -7.50 4.24 0.89
C PHE A 71 -6.36 4.15 -0.11
N ALA A 72 -5.76 2.96 -0.25
CA ALA A 72 -4.74 2.73 -1.25
C ALA A 72 -5.24 3.09 -2.67
N ASP A 73 -4.37 3.73 -3.43
CA ASP A 73 -4.62 3.99 -4.84
C ASP A 73 -4.40 2.70 -5.64
N ALA A 74 -5.50 2.00 -5.90
CA ALA A 74 -5.53 0.74 -6.63
C ALA A 74 -4.91 0.85 -8.04
N ASP A 75 -5.00 2.02 -8.69
CA ASP A 75 -4.42 2.20 -10.02
C ASP A 75 -2.88 2.34 -9.91
N SER A 76 -2.39 3.13 -8.96
CA SER A 76 -0.95 3.21 -8.64
C SER A 76 -0.37 1.86 -8.17
N LEU A 77 -1.10 1.09 -7.35
CA LEU A 77 -0.69 -0.26 -6.95
C LEU A 77 -0.63 -1.22 -8.14
N ARG A 78 -1.56 -1.08 -9.10
CA ARG A 78 -1.56 -1.88 -10.32
C ARG A 78 -0.36 -1.57 -11.20
N GLU A 79 -0.03 -0.29 -11.37
CA GLU A 79 1.18 0.15 -12.08
C GLU A 79 2.46 -0.35 -11.40
N ALA A 80 2.49 -0.39 -10.07
CA ALA A 80 3.57 -0.92 -9.26
C ALA A 80 3.42 -2.42 -8.90
N SER A 81 2.57 -3.18 -9.60
CA SER A 81 2.24 -4.56 -9.20
C SER A 81 3.42 -5.53 -9.28
N ARG A 82 4.26 -5.42 -10.30
CA ARG A 82 5.44 -6.27 -10.50
C ARG A 82 6.44 -6.19 -9.32
N PRO A 83 6.91 -5.01 -8.86
CA PRO A 83 7.84 -4.92 -7.75
C PRO A 83 7.16 -5.29 -6.42
N ILE A 84 5.89 -4.94 -6.24
CA ILE A 84 5.09 -5.34 -5.07
C ILE A 84 5.03 -6.87 -4.98
N LEU A 85 4.62 -7.55 -6.04
CA LEU A 85 4.48 -9.02 -6.05
C LEU A 85 5.84 -9.72 -5.92
N ALA A 86 6.91 -9.17 -6.49
CA ALA A 86 8.25 -9.72 -6.34
C ALA A 86 8.74 -9.67 -4.88
N LEU A 87 8.37 -8.63 -4.12
CA LEU A 87 8.70 -8.54 -2.70
C LEU A 87 7.73 -9.33 -1.82
N ALA A 88 6.42 -9.19 -2.04
CA ALA A 88 5.38 -9.75 -1.18
C ALA A 88 5.16 -11.27 -1.31
N ALA A 89 5.69 -11.91 -2.37
CA ALA A 89 5.66 -13.36 -2.53
C ALA A 89 7.06 -14.00 -2.38
N PRO A 90 7.95 -14.02 -3.38
CA PRO A 90 9.25 -14.66 -3.22
C PRO A 90 10.17 -13.85 -2.29
N GLY A 91 10.07 -12.52 -2.25
CA GLY A 91 10.89 -11.68 -1.38
C GLY A 91 10.69 -11.99 0.12
N VAL A 92 9.46 -12.23 0.57
CA VAL A 92 9.16 -12.62 1.96
C VAL A 92 9.84 -13.94 2.31
N VAL A 93 9.75 -14.94 1.43
CA VAL A 93 10.39 -16.25 1.62
C VAL A 93 11.91 -16.13 1.63
N ILE A 94 12.49 -15.35 0.70
CA ILE A 94 13.93 -15.09 0.67
C ILE A 94 14.38 -14.38 1.95
N SER A 95 13.65 -13.34 2.38
CA SER A 95 13.95 -12.58 3.59
C SER A 95 13.91 -13.48 4.82
N LEU A 96 12.89 -14.32 4.93
CA LEU A 96 12.73 -15.30 6.00
C LEU A 96 13.88 -16.30 6.02
N VAL A 97 14.20 -16.96 4.90
CA VAL A 97 15.25 -17.98 4.84
C VAL A 97 16.64 -17.37 5.09
N ALA A 98 16.91 -16.19 4.52
CA ALA A 98 18.16 -15.49 4.75
C ALA A 98 18.31 -15.03 6.21
N THR A 99 17.24 -14.50 6.81
CA THR A 99 17.21 -14.15 8.24
C THR A 99 17.45 -15.39 9.09
N ALA A 100 16.78 -16.50 8.78
CA ALA A 100 16.95 -17.77 9.48
C ALA A 100 18.38 -18.31 9.39
N GLY A 101 18.98 -18.27 8.20
CA GLY A 101 20.35 -18.69 7.96
C GLY A 101 21.34 -17.94 8.86
N VAL A 102 21.24 -16.61 8.93
CA VAL A 102 22.10 -15.80 9.82
C VAL A 102 21.77 -16.06 11.29
N ALA A 103 20.48 -16.10 11.65
CA ALA A 103 20.01 -16.30 13.02
C ALA A 103 20.42 -17.65 13.61
N THR A 104 20.48 -18.72 12.82
CA THR A 104 20.93 -20.05 13.28
C THR A 104 22.34 -19.99 13.86
N PHE A 105 23.27 -19.34 13.15
CA PHE A 105 24.65 -19.22 13.63
C PHE A 105 24.80 -18.15 14.69
N ALA A 106 24.17 -16.98 14.50
CA ALA A 106 24.37 -15.83 15.39
C ALA A 106 23.67 -15.99 16.75
N LEU A 107 22.58 -16.76 16.83
CA LEU A 107 21.79 -16.95 18.04
C LEU A 107 21.90 -18.37 18.62
N GLY A 108 22.53 -19.31 17.91
CA GLY A 108 22.56 -20.72 18.29
C GLY A 108 21.16 -21.36 18.32
N LEU A 109 20.22 -20.85 17.52
CA LEU A 109 18.88 -21.42 17.41
C LEU A 109 18.88 -22.59 16.41
N PRO A 110 18.12 -23.67 16.67
CA PRO A 110 17.91 -24.68 15.65
C PRO A 110 17.25 -24.03 14.43
N PHE A 111 17.58 -24.53 13.23
CA PHE A 111 17.14 -23.90 11.98
C PHE A 111 15.62 -23.72 11.91
N SER A 112 14.82 -24.66 12.42
CA SER A 112 13.36 -24.53 12.50
C SER A 112 12.90 -23.34 13.36
N ALA A 113 13.52 -23.10 14.52
CA ALA A 113 13.21 -21.95 15.36
C ALA A 113 13.71 -20.64 14.74
N ALA A 114 14.85 -20.66 14.06
CA ALA A 114 15.35 -19.52 13.30
C ALA A 114 14.45 -19.19 12.08
N LEU A 115 13.85 -20.22 11.46
CA LEU A 115 12.87 -20.08 10.38
C LEU A 115 11.59 -19.40 10.88
N LEU A 116 11.09 -19.83 12.05
CA LEU A 116 9.98 -19.17 12.73
C LEU A 116 10.31 -17.72 13.12
N LEU A 117 11.53 -17.47 13.63
CA LEU A 117 12.00 -16.10 13.88
C LEU A 117 12.01 -15.25 12.61
N GLY A 118 12.50 -15.81 11.50
CA GLY A 118 12.47 -15.16 10.19
C GLY A 118 11.06 -14.81 9.71
N ALA A 119 10.07 -15.67 9.97
CA ALA A 119 8.67 -15.41 9.66
C ALA A 119 8.06 -14.31 10.55
N LEU A 120 8.32 -14.34 11.86
CA LEU A 120 7.85 -13.31 12.79
C LEU A 120 8.43 -11.93 12.46
N LEU A 121 9.71 -11.91 12.09
CA LEU A 121 10.43 -10.70 11.70
C LEU A 121 10.21 -10.32 10.23
N SER A 122 9.50 -11.10 9.42
CA SER A 122 9.13 -10.67 8.06
C SER A 122 7.91 -9.75 8.07
N ILE A 123 7.05 -9.84 9.09
CA ILE A 123 5.95 -8.89 9.35
C ILE A 123 6.54 -7.47 9.48
N THR A 124 5.97 -6.47 8.81
CA THR A 124 6.51 -5.10 8.74
C THR A 124 5.48 -4.08 9.15
N ASP A 125 5.90 -3.05 9.88
CA ASP A 125 5.06 -1.88 10.10
C ASP A 125 5.42 -0.75 9.14
N THR A 126 4.56 -0.50 8.17
CA THR A 126 4.73 0.63 7.24
C THR A 126 4.06 1.91 7.70
N VAL A 127 3.27 1.92 8.78
CA VAL A 127 2.66 3.15 9.29
C VAL A 127 3.74 4.18 9.62
N SER A 128 4.80 3.74 10.29
CA SER A 128 5.99 4.54 10.60
C SER A 128 6.64 5.17 9.35
N VAL A 129 6.76 4.39 8.29
CA VAL A 129 7.38 4.80 7.02
C VAL A 129 6.48 5.77 6.25
N LEU A 130 5.20 5.45 6.12
CA LEU A 130 4.21 6.26 5.40
C LEU A 130 3.99 7.61 6.09
N LEU A 131 4.02 7.67 7.43
CA LEU A 131 4.01 8.93 8.17
C LEU A 131 5.22 9.82 7.83
N ALA A 132 6.41 9.23 7.72
CA ALA A 132 7.60 9.96 7.30
C ALA A 132 7.49 10.43 5.84
N PHE A 133 6.89 9.63 4.94
CA PHE A 133 6.60 10.02 3.56
C PHE A 133 5.57 11.16 3.47
N ARG A 134 4.64 11.28 4.42
CA ARG A 134 3.75 12.47 4.48
C ARG A 134 4.52 13.74 4.82
N SER A 135 5.67 13.63 5.51
CA SER A 135 6.50 14.77 5.93
C SER A 135 7.55 15.22 4.90
N ILE A 136 7.80 14.41 3.87
CA ILE A 136 8.76 14.66 2.78
C ILE A 136 8.13 14.13 1.49
N ARG A 137 8.02 14.94 0.43
CA ARG A 137 7.46 14.48 -0.86
C ARG A 137 8.33 13.39 -1.48
N VAL A 138 7.88 12.14 -1.37
CA VAL A 138 8.49 10.94 -1.97
C VAL A 138 7.76 10.60 -3.28
N PRO A 139 8.45 10.06 -4.31
CA PRO A 139 7.79 9.64 -5.56
C PRO A 139 6.59 8.72 -5.31
N HIS A 140 5.46 9.01 -5.95
CA HIS A 140 4.20 8.30 -5.74
C HIS A 140 4.34 6.78 -5.94
N ARG A 141 5.11 6.38 -6.96
CA ARG A 141 5.43 4.97 -7.22
C ARG A 141 6.22 4.29 -6.10
N LEU A 142 7.16 4.99 -5.44
CA LEU A 142 7.87 4.43 -4.28
C LEU A 142 6.95 4.25 -3.08
N ALA A 143 6.05 5.22 -2.83
CA ALA A 143 5.03 5.11 -1.80
C ALA A 143 4.10 3.90 -2.08
N ALA A 144 3.63 3.77 -3.33
CA ALA A 144 2.80 2.63 -3.76
C ALA A 144 3.51 1.28 -3.59
N ILE A 145 4.82 1.19 -3.90
CA ILE A 145 5.58 -0.06 -3.69
C ILE A 145 5.66 -0.39 -2.19
N MET A 146 5.99 0.57 -1.33
CA MET A 146 6.10 0.35 0.11
C MET A 146 4.75 -0.02 0.74
N GLU A 147 3.69 0.70 0.38
CA GLU A 147 2.33 0.46 0.86
C GLU A 147 1.81 -0.90 0.39
N GLY A 148 1.92 -1.18 -0.91
CA GLY A 148 1.51 -2.46 -1.49
C GLY A 148 2.30 -3.64 -0.93
N GLU A 149 3.61 -3.51 -0.75
CA GLU A 149 4.42 -4.56 -0.15
C GLU A 149 3.93 -4.90 1.26
N SER A 150 3.70 -3.90 2.13
CA SER A 150 3.18 -4.14 3.49
C SER A 150 1.82 -4.83 3.50
N LEU A 151 0.89 -4.36 2.67
CA LEU A 151 -0.48 -4.89 2.61
C LEU A 151 -0.49 -6.39 2.36
N PHE A 152 0.32 -6.86 1.41
CA PHE A 152 0.38 -8.29 1.06
C PHE A 152 1.39 -9.07 1.91
N ASN A 153 2.49 -8.45 2.32
CA ASN A 153 3.53 -9.08 3.12
C ASN A 153 2.99 -9.55 4.47
N ASP A 154 2.22 -8.74 5.19
CA ASP A 154 1.69 -9.13 6.51
C ASP A 154 0.81 -10.39 6.43
N GLY A 155 0.01 -10.50 5.36
CA GLY A 155 -0.84 -11.66 5.12
C GLY A 155 -0.06 -12.90 4.74
N THR A 156 1.00 -12.78 3.94
CA THR A 156 1.91 -13.88 3.61
C THR A 156 2.73 -14.30 4.84
N ALA A 157 3.24 -13.34 5.60
CA ALA A 157 4.09 -13.56 6.76
C ALA A 157 3.34 -14.30 7.88
N LEU A 158 2.09 -13.93 8.18
CA LEU A 158 1.31 -14.61 9.22
C LEU A 158 1.01 -16.07 8.85
N VAL A 159 0.79 -16.37 7.56
CA VAL A 159 0.68 -17.74 7.06
C VAL A 159 1.99 -18.49 7.27
N LEU A 160 3.13 -17.88 6.94
CA LEU A 160 4.46 -18.46 7.16
C LEU A 160 4.75 -18.67 8.64
N VAL A 161 4.30 -17.80 9.55
CA VAL A 161 4.40 -18.00 11.01
C VAL A 161 3.66 -19.27 11.43
N SER A 162 2.42 -19.47 10.98
CA SER A 162 1.65 -20.67 11.30
C SER A 162 2.33 -21.95 10.78
N LEU A 163 2.85 -21.92 9.55
CA LEU A 163 3.54 -23.05 8.93
C LEU A 163 4.86 -23.38 9.64
N THR A 164 5.69 -22.37 9.91
CA THR A 164 6.98 -22.56 10.58
C THR A 164 6.80 -22.96 12.05
N SER A 165 5.77 -22.46 12.73
CA SER A 165 5.39 -22.90 14.08
C SER A 165 5.05 -24.39 14.09
N ALA A 166 4.29 -24.87 13.09
CA ALA A 166 3.98 -26.29 12.97
C ALA A 166 5.26 -27.13 12.79
N VAL A 167 6.19 -26.69 11.94
CA VAL A 167 7.49 -27.38 11.72
C VAL A 167 8.33 -27.44 13.01
N VAL A 168 8.33 -26.38 13.83
CA VAL A 168 9.04 -26.39 15.12
C VAL A 168 8.45 -27.43 16.07
N VAL A 169 7.12 -27.63 16.05
CA VAL A 169 6.43 -28.60 16.91
C VAL A 169 6.60 -30.03 16.40
N THR A 170 6.45 -30.27 15.09
CA THR A 170 6.50 -31.61 14.49
C THR A 170 7.92 -32.11 14.21
N GLY A 171 8.90 -31.20 14.16
CA GLY A 171 10.31 -31.51 13.89
C GLY A 171 10.63 -31.90 12.44
N HIS A 172 9.65 -31.92 11.55
CA HIS A 172 9.85 -32.25 10.13
C HIS A 172 8.99 -31.38 9.22
N VAL A 173 9.44 -31.18 7.99
CA VAL A 173 8.74 -30.41 6.97
C VAL A 173 7.97 -31.36 6.06
N ASP A 174 6.64 -31.28 6.08
CA ASP A 174 5.81 -31.86 5.03
C ASP A 174 5.66 -30.83 3.90
N TYR A 175 6.47 -30.98 2.85
CA TYR A 175 6.47 -30.07 1.71
C TYR A 175 5.13 -30.03 0.98
N ALA A 176 4.42 -31.16 0.89
CA ALA A 176 3.14 -31.24 0.18
C ALA A 176 2.04 -30.54 0.98
N ALA A 177 1.94 -30.81 2.29
CA ALA A 177 0.98 -30.14 3.16
C ALA A 177 1.28 -28.63 3.26
N THR A 178 2.56 -28.25 3.40
CA THR A 178 2.99 -26.84 3.48
C THR A 178 2.65 -26.09 2.20
N THR A 179 2.95 -26.66 1.04
CA THR A 179 2.62 -26.05 -0.27
C THR A 179 1.12 -25.93 -0.45
N ARG A 180 0.35 -26.96 -0.11
CA ARG A 180 -1.12 -26.94 -0.18
C ARG A 180 -1.71 -25.86 0.74
N ALA A 181 -1.23 -25.77 1.97
CA ALA A 181 -1.68 -24.78 2.96
C ALA A 181 -1.35 -23.36 2.52
N LEU A 182 -0.14 -23.13 1.98
CA LEU A 182 0.27 -21.83 1.45
C LEU A 182 -0.59 -21.41 0.24
N LEU A 183 -0.82 -22.34 -0.71
CA LEU A 183 -1.68 -22.09 -1.86
C LEU A 183 -3.12 -21.82 -1.45
N LEU A 184 -3.67 -22.61 -0.53
CA LEU A 184 -5.02 -22.41 0.00
C LEU A 184 -5.14 -21.05 0.70
N ALA A 185 -4.16 -20.68 1.51
CA ALA A 185 -4.14 -19.42 2.23
C ALA A 185 -4.16 -18.21 1.27
N ILE A 186 -3.29 -18.22 0.25
CA ILE A 186 -3.15 -17.12 -0.70
C ILE A 186 -4.33 -17.09 -1.69
N VAL A 187 -4.57 -18.18 -2.41
CA VAL A 187 -5.60 -18.25 -3.45
C VAL A 187 -6.99 -18.16 -2.84
N GLY A 188 -7.23 -18.86 -1.73
CA GLY A 188 -8.48 -18.77 -0.98
C GLY A 188 -8.71 -17.37 -0.43
N GLY A 189 -7.66 -16.71 0.08
CA GLY A 189 -7.74 -15.33 0.55
C GLY A 189 -8.16 -14.38 -0.57
N VAL A 190 -7.49 -14.45 -1.72
CA VAL A 190 -7.83 -13.64 -2.91
C VAL A 190 -9.25 -13.91 -3.38
N ALA A 191 -9.67 -15.18 -3.45
CA ALA A 191 -11.01 -15.55 -3.91
C ALA A 191 -12.11 -15.04 -2.97
N VAL A 192 -11.98 -15.27 -1.66
CA VAL A 192 -12.93 -14.77 -0.64
C VAL A 192 -12.97 -13.25 -0.68
N GLY A 193 -11.80 -12.60 -0.69
CA GLY A 193 -11.71 -11.15 -0.75
C GLY A 193 -12.35 -10.56 -2.01
N ALA A 194 -12.18 -11.18 -3.17
CA ALA A 194 -12.80 -10.73 -4.42
C ALA A 194 -14.34 -10.87 -4.38
N ILE A 195 -14.84 -12.00 -3.87
CA ILE A 195 -16.29 -12.26 -3.72
C ILE A 195 -16.90 -11.24 -2.75
N PHE A 196 -16.33 -11.12 -1.55
CA PHE A 196 -16.82 -10.20 -0.53
C PHE A 196 -16.63 -8.74 -0.93
N GLY A 197 -15.54 -8.40 -1.61
CA GLY A 197 -15.33 -7.07 -2.18
C GLY A 197 -16.41 -6.72 -3.20
N TRP A 198 -16.79 -7.64 -4.08
CA TRP A 198 -17.86 -7.42 -5.05
C TRP A 198 -19.23 -7.28 -4.37
N VAL A 199 -19.56 -8.18 -3.43
CA VAL A 199 -20.79 -8.11 -2.63
C VAL A 199 -20.85 -6.81 -1.83
N GLY A 200 -19.75 -6.44 -1.19
CA GLY A 200 -19.59 -5.21 -0.40
C GLY A 200 -19.75 -3.96 -1.24
N ALA A 201 -19.14 -3.91 -2.44
CA ALA A 201 -19.32 -2.81 -3.38
C ALA A 201 -20.78 -2.69 -3.84
N ALA A 202 -21.46 -3.81 -4.09
CA ALA A 202 -22.86 -3.84 -4.49
C ALA A 202 -23.81 -3.44 -3.34
N ALA A 203 -23.48 -3.83 -2.10
CA ALA A 203 -24.21 -3.44 -0.90
C ALA A 203 -24.05 -1.95 -0.62
N LEU A 204 -22.81 -1.44 -0.67
CA LEU A 204 -22.49 -0.04 -0.39
C LEU A 204 -23.23 0.91 -1.33
N ARG A 205 -23.35 0.57 -2.63
CA ARG A 205 -24.14 1.34 -3.61
C ARG A 205 -25.63 1.42 -3.28
N ARG A 206 -26.17 0.45 -2.55
CA ARG A 206 -27.60 0.39 -2.17
C ARG A 206 -27.90 1.00 -0.81
N THR A 207 -26.87 1.33 -0.03
CA THR A 207 -27.08 1.94 1.28
C THR A 207 -27.68 3.35 1.11
N PRO A 208 -28.70 3.73 1.89
CA PRO A 208 -29.41 5.00 1.73
C PRO A 208 -28.60 6.21 2.21
N ASP A 209 -27.71 6.04 3.19
CA ASP A 209 -26.99 7.14 3.85
C ASP A 209 -25.56 6.73 4.24
N HIS A 210 -24.77 7.68 4.75
CA HIS A 210 -23.37 7.43 5.10
C HIS A 210 -23.19 6.52 6.33
N LEU A 211 -24.09 6.57 7.32
CA LEU A 211 -24.00 5.73 8.52
C LEU A 211 -24.27 4.26 8.19
N THR A 212 -25.29 4.00 7.36
CA THR A 212 -25.57 2.65 6.85
C THR A 212 -24.45 2.12 5.98
N GLY A 213 -23.79 2.99 5.19
CA GLY A 213 -22.58 2.65 4.44
C GLY A 213 -21.40 2.25 5.33
N ILE A 214 -21.15 3.01 6.40
CA ILE A 214 -20.12 2.69 7.40
C ILE A 214 -20.43 1.36 8.08
N LEU A 215 -21.67 1.15 8.53
CA LEU A 215 -22.08 -0.10 9.17
C LEU A 215 -21.90 -1.31 8.24
N ALA A 216 -22.31 -1.19 6.98
CA ALA A 216 -22.11 -2.25 5.97
C ALA A 216 -20.62 -2.56 5.75
N SER A 217 -19.76 -1.53 5.73
CA SER A 217 -18.31 -1.75 5.63
C SER A 217 -17.73 -2.44 6.86
N GLY A 218 -18.20 -2.11 8.07
CA GLY A 218 -17.77 -2.78 9.31
C GLY A 218 -18.12 -4.27 9.30
N VAL A 219 -19.36 -4.60 8.91
CA VAL A 219 -19.79 -6.00 8.75
C VAL A 219 -18.95 -6.71 7.69
N LEU A 220 -18.67 -6.05 6.56
CA LEU A 220 -17.86 -6.61 5.48
C LEU A 220 -16.46 -7.02 5.98
N VAL A 221 -15.78 -6.17 6.75
CA VAL A 221 -14.43 -6.45 7.27
C VAL A 221 -14.41 -7.72 8.09
N PHE A 222 -15.25 -7.79 9.13
CA PHE A 222 -15.24 -8.93 10.04
C PHE A 222 -15.80 -10.19 9.38
N ALA A 223 -16.83 -10.08 8.54
CA ALA A 223 -17.35 -11.23 7.80
C ALA A 223 -16.31 -11.83 6.85
N THR A 224 -15.57 -10.98 6.13
CA THR A 224 -14.49 -11.42 5.22
C THR A 224 -13.37 -12.11 5.99
N SER A 225 -12.91 -11.50 7.09
CA SER A 225 -11.84 -12.04 7.93
C SER A 225 -12.22 -13.39 8.54
N LEU A 226 -13.36 -13.46 9.23
CA LEU A 226 -13.79 -14.66 9.94
C LEU A 226 -14.14 -15.81 8.98
N LEU A 227 -14.71 -15.52 7.82
CA LEU A 227 -15.01 -16.56 6.84
C LEU A 227 -13.74 -17.11 6.18
N ALA A 228 -12.78 -16.23 5.85
CA ALA A 228 -11.48 -16.66 5.33
C ALA A 228 -10.78 -17.59 6.33
N GLU A 229 -10.75 -17.23 7.61
CA GLU A 229 -10.15 -18.05 8.67
C GLU A 229 -10.80 -19.44 8.77
N ARG A 230 -12.14 -19.51 8.71
CA ARG A 230 -12.90 -20.78 8.78
C ARG A 230 -12.59 -21.76 7.67
N ILE A 231 -12.20 -21.27 6.49
CA ILE A 231 -11.81 -22.12 5.36
C ILE A 231 -10.29 -22.26 5.22
N HIS A 232 -9.53 -21.84 6.24
CA HIS A 232 -8.06 -21.81 6.25
C HIS A 232 -7.44 -20.93 5.16
N ALA A 233 -8.19 -19.94 4.66
CA ALA A 233 -7.68 -18.87 3.81
C ALA A 233 -7.02 -17.77 4.66
N SER A 234 -6.14 -16.96 4.08
CA SER A 234 -5.50 -15.84 4.80
C SER A 234 -6.51 -14.70 5.04
N PRO A 235 -6.87 -14.38 6.29
CA PRO A 235 -7.83 -13.31 6.59
C PRO A 235 -7.33 -11.94 6.15
N VAL A 236 -6.03 -11.69 6.32
CA VAL A 236 -5.37 -10.44 5.90
C VAL A 236 -5.49 -10.25 4.39
N ILE A 237 -5.10 -11.25 3.58
CA ILE A 237 -5.19 -11.15 2.12
C ILE A 237 -6.64 -10.97 1.67
N ALA A 238 -7.59 -11.70 2.28
CA ALA A 238 -9.00 -11.56 1.96
C ALA A 238 -9.53 -10.14 2.23
N VAL A 239 -9.18 -9.58 3.39
CA VAL A 239 -9.58 -8.22 3.78
C VAL A 239 -8.93 -7.16 2.87
N VAL A 240 -7.64 -7.29 2.55
CA VAL A 240 -6.95 -6.38 1.58
C VAL A 240 -7.68 -6.37 0.25
N VAL A 241 -7.92 -7.55 -0.33
CA VAL A 241 -8.56 -7.65 -1.65
C VAL A 241 -9.98 -7.10 -1.61
N ALA A 242 -10.76 -7.41 -0.57
CA ALA A 242 -12.09 -6.84 -0.39
C ALA A 242 -12.05 -5.31 -0.28
N ALA A 243 -11.13 -4.76 0.52
CA ALA A 243 -10.94 -3.33 0.72
C ALA A 243 -10.54 -2.60 -0.56
N LEU A 244 -9.63 -3.16 -1.36
CA LEU A 244 -9.21 -2.58 -2.64
C LEU A 244 -10.39 -2.50 -3.63
N VAL A 245 -11.20 -3.56 -3.71
CA VAL A 245 -12.39 -3.60 -4.58
C VAL A 245 -13.44 -2.59 -4.10
N VAL A 246 -13.75 -2.57 -2.80
CA VAL A 246 -14.73 -1.64 -2.23
C VAL A 246 -14.25 -0.20 -2.32
N GLY A 247 -12.99 0.08 -1.99
CA GLY A 247 -12.40 1.42 -2.05
C GLY A 247 -12.45 2.00 -3.45
N ARG A 248 -12.08 1.20 -4.47
CA ARG A 248 -12.21 1.59 -5.87
C ARG A 248 -13.66 1.85 -6.25
N ALA A 249 -14.59 0.95 -5.89
CA ALA A 249 -16.01 1.11 -6.20
C ALA A 249 -16.63 2.34 -5.52
N ALA A 250 -16.26 2.60 -4.26
CA ALA A 250 -16.75 3.72 -3.47
C ALA A 250 -16.36 5.06 -4.13
N ARG A 251 -15.09 5.21 -4.55
CA ARG A 251 -14.59 6.43 -5.22
C ARG A 251 -15.30 6.73 -6.55
N HIS A 252 -15.77 5.71 -7.26
CA HIS A 252 -16.43 5.87 -8.56
C HIS A 252 -17.96 5.96 -8.49
N ALA A 253 -18.58 5.37 -7.46
CA ALA A 253 -20.03 5.16 -7.44
C ALA A 253 -20.78 5.90 -6.33
N LEU A 254 -20.08 6.41 -5.32
CA LEU A 254 -20.70 7.14 -4.22
C LEU A 254 -20.51 8.65 -4.36
N GLU A 255 -21.39 9.40 -3.72
CA GLU A 255 -21.23 10.84 -3.57
C GLU A 255 -19.99 11.18 -2.72
N PRO A 256 -19.31 12.31 -2.99
CA PRO A 256 -18.10 12.71 -2.25
C PRO A 256 -18.29 12.80 -0.74
N SER A 257 -19.46 13.25 -0.27
CA SER A 257 -19.80 13.33 1.16
C SER A 257 -19.78 11.96 1.84
N ARG A 258 -20.25 10.92 1.15
CA ARG A 258 -20.29 9.53 1.64
C ARG A 258 -18.91 8.90 1.64
N VAL A 259 -18.11 9.18 0.60
CA VAL A 259 -16.70 8.76 0.55
C VAL A 259 -15.92 9.40 1.70
N LEU A 260 -16.10 10.71 1.94
CA LEU A 260 -15.43 11.43 3.02
C LEU A 260 -15.84 10.91 4.40
N ALA A 261 -17.13 10.63 4.61
CA ALA A 261 -17.62 10.07 5.87
C ALA A 261 -17.04 8.67 6.13
N LEU A 262 -17.00 7.82 5.11
CA LEU A 262 -16.37 6.49 5.18
C LEU A 262 -14.87 6.63 5.49
N GLN A 263 -14.18 7.53 4.81
CA GLN A 263 -12.77 7.83 5.04
C GLN A 263 -12.50 8.27 6.48
N GLY A 264 -13.22 9.29 6.95
CA GLY A 264 -13.05 9.83 8.30
C GLY A 264 -13.30 8.78 9.38
N PHE A 265 -14.29 7.91 9.20
CA PHE A 265 -14.56 6.82 10.14
C PHE A 265 -13.40 5.82 10.22
N TRP A 266 -12.96 5.30 9.08
CA TRP A 266 -11.91 4.29 9.04
C TRP A 266 -10.55 4.85 9.48
N GLU A 267 -10.21 6.09 9.10
CA GLU A 267 -9.00 6.77 9.59
C GLU A 267 -9.05 6.97 11.11
N ALA A 268 -10.20 7.38 11.67
CA ALA A 268 -10.35 7.58 13.11
C ALA A 268 -10.23 6.27 13.91
N ILE A 269 -10.86 5.19 13.46
CA ILE A 269 -10.77 3.89 14.15
C ILE A 269 -9.38 3.27 13.99
N GLY A 270 -8.77 3.35 12.80
CA GLY A 270 -7.41 2.89 12.55
C GLY A 270 -6.39 3.66 13.39
N PHE A 271 -6.52 4.98 13.50
CA PHE A 271 -5.71 5.79 14.41
C PHE A 271 -5.89 5.37 15.88
N SER A 272 -7.12 5.17 16.32
CA SER A 272 -7.43 4.77 17.71
C SER A 272 -6.82 3.41 18.06
N ILE A 273 -6.94 2.42 17.16
CA ILE A 273 -6.34 1.09 17.32
C ILE A 273 -4.82 1.19 17.33
N ASN A 274 -4.21 1.98 16.45
CA ASN A 274 -2.76 2.18 16.46
C ASN A 274 -2.28 2.81 17.77
N VAL A 275 -3.02 3.78 18.32
CA VAL A 275 -2.69 4.38 19.62
C VAL A 275 -2.66 3.31 20.71
N LEU A 276 -3.72 2.50 20.81
CA LEU A 276 -3.78 1.37 21.74
C LEU A 276 -2.64 0.38 21.54
N LEU A 277 -2.41 -0.05 20.30
CA LEU A 277 -1.39 -1.04 19.96
C LEU A 277 0.01 -0.59 20.37
N PHE A 278 0.44 0.61 19.98
CA PHE A 278 1.79 1.07 20.31
C PHE A 278 2.00 1.32 21.80
N GLU A 279 0.97 1.76 22.52
CA GLU A 279 1.04 1.93 23.96
C GLU A 279 1.11 0.57 24.67
N LEU A 280 0.23 -0.38 24.32
CA LEU A 280 0.26 -1.74 24.85
C LEU A 280 1.60 -2.41 24.54
N VAL A 281 2.16 -2.21 23.35
CA VAL A 281 3.52 -2.65 23.00
C VAL A 281 4.55 -2.08 23.98
N GLY A 282 4.51 -0.77 24.25
CA GLY A 282 5.38 -0.13 25.23
C GLY A 282 5.28 -0.75 26.62
N MET A 283 4.05 -1.06 27.05
CA MET A 283 3.80 -1.67 28.36
C MET A 283 4.28 -3.13 28.47
N GLN A 284 4.40 -3.84 27.35
CA GLN A 284 4.83 -5.24 27.35
C GLN A 284 6.36 -5.41 27.29
N ILE A 285 7.10 -4.32 27.13
CA ILE A 285 8.56 -4.32 27.07
C ILE A 285 9.13 -4.37 28.48
N ASP A 286 9.80 -5.47 28.84
CA ASP A 286 10.55 -5.58 30.09
C ASP A 286 11.98 -5.03 29.89
N ALA A 287 12.29 -3.91 30.54
CA ALA A 287 13.62 -3.28 30.47
C ALA A 287 14.76 -4.21 30.95
N ARG A 288 14.51 -5.14 31.88
CA ARG A 288 15.53 -6.06 32.39
C ARG A 288 15.94 -7.08 31.33
N MET A 289 14.97 -7.51 30.52
CA MET A 289 15.16 -8.44 29.42
C MET A 289 16.09 -7.88 28.33
N PHE A 290 16.08 -6.56 28.09
CA PHE A 290 17.00 -5.90 27.16
C PHE A 290 18.45 -5.97 27.62
N LEU A 291 18.70 -5.81 28.92
CA LEU A 291 20.06 -5.83 29.45
C LEU A 291 20.67 -7.22 29.41
N THR A 292 19.87 -8.27 29.63
CA THR A 292 20.34 -9.66 29.63
C THR A 292 20.51 -10.23 28.22
N GLU A 293 19.66 -9.84 27.27
CA GLU A 293 19.63 -10.41 25.91
C GLU A 293 20.07 -9.40 24.82
N ALA A 294 20.73 -8.30 25.19
CA ALA A 294 21.19 -7.26 24.25
C ALA A 294 21.97 -7.83 23.06
N GLY A 295 22.86 -8.81 23.31
CA GLY A 295 23.62 -9.49 22.27
C GLY A 295 22.74 -10.25 21.28
N SER A 296 21.78 -11.04 21.79
CA SER A 296 20.81 -11.77 20.97
C SER A 296 19.92 -10.81 20.17
N ILE A 297 19.48 -9.70 20.77
CA ILE A 297 18.65 -8.70 20.09
C ILE A 297 19.44 -8.05 18.95
N LEU A 298 20.68 -7.61 19.21
CA LEU A 298 21.52 -7.00 18.18
C LEU A 298 21.83 -7.98 17.04
N ALA A 299 22.16 -9.23 17.36
CA ALA A 299 22.37 -10.28 16.37
C ALA A 299 21.12 -10.54 15.53
N ALA A 300 19.92 -10.54 16.14
CA ALA A 300 18.66 -10.68 15.42
C ALA A 300 18.33 -9.46 14.55
N VAL A 301 18.62 -8.24 15.00
CA VAL A 301 18.49 -7.01 14.19
C VAL A 301 19.41 -7.09 12.97
N LEU A 302 20.65 -7.55 13.13
CA LEU A 302 21.58 -7.74 12.02
C LEU A 302 21.08 -8.81 11.04
N ALA A 303 20.65 -9.96 11.55
CA ALA A 303 20.07 -11.04 10.75
C ALA A 303 18.88 -10.57 9.92
N LEU A 304 17.96 -9.81 10.54
CA LEU A 304 16.80 -9.19 9.89
C LEU A 304 17.22 -8.26 8.74
N HIS A 305 18.20 -7.39 8.96
CA HIS A 305 18.64 -6.43 7.94
C HIS A 305 19.37 -7.10 6.78
N ILE A 306 20.19 -8.11 7.08
CA ILE A 306 20.83 -8.92 6.06
C ILE A 306 19.77 -9.66 5.25
N GLY A 307 18.80 -10.30 5.90
CA GLY A 307 17.71 -10.99 5.22
C GLY A 307 16.90 -10.07 4.30
N ARG A 308 16.55 -8.87 4.81
CA ARG A 308 15.86 -7.86 4.01
C ARG A 308 16.70 -7.37 2.84
N ALA A 309 17.99 -7.12 3.03
CA ALA A 309 18.89 -6.70 1.97
C ALA A 309 18.99 -7.75 0.86
N VAL A 310 19.17 -9.02 1.24
CA VAL A 310 19.21 -10.15 0.29
C VAL A 310 17.91 -10.24 -0.50
N ALA A 311 16.75 -10.12 0.17
CA ALA A 311 15.46 -10.15 -0.50
C ALA A 311 15.25 -8.98 -1.46
N VAL A 312 15.46 -7.74 -0.99
CA VAL A 312 15.21 -6.53 -1.78
C VAL A 312 16.16 -6.44 -2.97
N TYR A 313 17.47 -6.51 -2.73
CA TYR A 313 18.46 -6.41 -3.82
C TYR A 313 18.39 -7.61 -4.76
N GLY A 314 18.16 -8.82 -4.22
CA GLY A 314 18.03 -10.05 -5.01
C GLY A 314 16.81 -10.02 -5.93
N CYS A 315 15.62 -9.73 -5.40
CA CYS A 315 14.40 -9.65 -6.20
C CYS A 315 14.49 -8.60 -7.31
N PHE A 316 15.04 -7.41 -7.01
CA PHE A 316 15.20 -6.38 -8.03
C PHE A 316 16.33 -6.64 -9.02
N ALA A 317 17.42 -7.30 -8.61
CA ALA A 317 18.43 -7.77 -9.55
C ALA A 317 17.84 -8.78 -10.55
N ILE A 318 17.00 -9.71 -10.08
CA ILE A 318 16.29 -10.68 -10.94
C ILE A 318 15.33 -9.95 -11.89
N LEU A 319 14.51 -9.02 -11.39
CA LEU A 319 13.60 -8.25 -12.24
C LEU A 319 14.33 -7.45 -13.33
N ARG A 320 15.49 -6.87 -12.97
CA ARG A 320 16.37 -6.17 -13.92
C ARG A 320 16.96 -7.12 -14.95
N ALA A 321 17.48 -8.27 -14.53
CA ALA A 321 18.09 -9.26 -15.41
C ALA A 321 17.07 -9.85 -16.41
N LEU A 322 15.81 -9.97 -16.01
CA LEU A 322 14.72 -10.41 -16.88
C LEU A 322 14.20 -9.31 -17.82
N GLY A 323 14.78 -8.10 -17.79
CA GLY A 323 14.33 -6.95 -18.59
C GLY A 323 12.92 -6.46 -18.23
N ARG A 324 12.39 -6.87 -17.07
CA ARG A 324 10.99 -6.59 -16.69
C ARG A 324 10.83 -5.24 -16.04
N GLU A 325 11.83 -4.79 -15.29
CA GLU A 325 11.74 -3.57 -14.49
C GLU A 325 13.09 -3.10 -13.95
N GLN A 326 13.23 -1.79 -13.77
CA GLN A 326 14.40 -1.19 -13.14
C GLN A 326 13.95 -0.27 -12.01
N ILE A 327 14.29 -0.65 -10.78
CA ILE A 327 14.03 0.13 -9.57
C ILE A 327 15.33 0.84 -9.17
N PRO A 328 15.34 2.18 -9.00
CA PRO A 328 16.55 2.92 -8.61
C PRO A 328 17.15 2.37 -7.31
N ILE A 329 18.48 2.23 -7.25
CA ILE A 329 19.16 1.68 -6.06
C ILE A 329 18.83 2.47 -4.77
N ARG A 330 18.65 3.78 -4.90
CA ARG A 330 18.24 4.65 -3.79
C ARG A 330 16.88 4.23 -3.20
N TRP A 331 15.94 3.79 -4.02
CA TRP A 331 14.63 3.29 -3.56
C TRP A 331 14.79 1.94 -2.85
N GLN A 332 15.70 1.09 -3.34
CA GLN A 332 16.01 -0.18 -2.70
C GLN A 332 16.62 0.04 -1.30
N HIS A 333 17.50 1.03 -1.13
CA HIS A 333 18.00 1.42 0.20
C HIS A 333 16.89 1.88 1.14
N VAL A 334 15.89 2.63 0.63
CA VAL A 334 14.71 3.02 1.40
C VAL A 334 13.92 1.79 1.85
N MET A 335 13.72 0.80 0.98
CA MET A 335 13.00 -0.44 1.31
C MET A 335 13.73 -1.35 2.31
N VAL A 336 15.07 -1.32 2.31
CA VAL A 336 15.89 -2.05 3.28
C VAL A 336 15.89 -1.35 4.64
N PHE A 337 16.11 -0.03 4.65
CA PHE A 337 16.17 0.75 5.90
C PHE A 337 14.78 0.98 6.52
N GLY A 338 13.73 0.99 5.69
CA GLY A 338 12.33 1.11 6.12
C GLY A 338 11.74 -0.18 6.68
N ASN A 339 12.55 -1.19 6.98
CA ASN A 339 12.14 -2.47 7.53
C ASN A 339 11.84 -2.39 9.04
N ILE A 340 10.89 -1.54 9.39
CA ILE A 340 10.48 -1.28 10.77
C ILE A 340 9.52 -2.39 11.20
N LYS A 341 9.66 -2.88 12.44
CA LYS A 341 8.74 -3.86 13.03
C LYS A 341 7.72 -3.13 13.90
N GLY A 342 6.56 -3.75 14.10
CA GLY A 342 5.48 -3.16 14.89
C GLY A 342 4.73 -4.17 15.75
N ALA A 343 3.58 -3.73 16.26
CA ALA A 343 2.76 -4.48 17.20
C ALA A 343 2.30 -5.85 16.66
N LEU A 344 2.14 -5.99 15.34
CA LEU A 344 1.70 -7.24 14.74
C LEU A 344 2.71 -8.38 14.91
N SER A 345 4.01 -8.10 14.78
CA SER A 345 5.07 -9.10 15.06
C SER A 345 5.01 -9.57 16.51
N MET A 346 4.73 -8.65 17.45
CA MET A 346 4.60 -8.97 18.87
C MET A 346 3.36 -9.81 19.17
N ALA A 347 2.20 -9.47 18.58
CA ALA A 347 1.01 -10.28 18.72
C ALA A 347 1.21 -11.70 18.15
N ALA A 348 1.84 -11.80 16.98
CA ALA A 348 2.13 -13.10 16.36
C ALA A 348 3.04 -13.98 17.22
N VAL A 349 4.07 -13.42 17.87
CA VAL A 349 4.95 -14.22 18.75
C VAL A 349 4.26 -14.62 20.06
N LEU A 350 3.35 -13.79 20.58
CA LEU A 350 2.57 -14.13 21.77
C LEU A 350 1.50 -15.20 21.48
N ALA A 351 0.96 -15.23 20.27
CA ALA A 351 0.02 -16.26 19.79
C ALA A 351 0.65 -17.65 19.65
N LEU A 352 1.98 -17.78 19.75
CA LEU A 352 2.65 -19.07 19.65
C LEU A 352 2.21 -20.02 20.78
N PRO A 353 2.05 -21.33 20.50
CA PRO A 353 1.65 -22.33 21.49
C PRO A 353 2.57 -22.33 22.73
N ALA A 354 2.01 -22.39 23.93
CA ALA A 354 2.77 -22.29 25.18
C ALA A 354 3.90 -23.34 25.32
N GLY A 355 3.71 -24.54 24.76
CA GLY A 355 4.71 -25.62 24.77
C GLY A 355 5.76 -25.54 23.65
N LEU A 356 5.74 -24.50 22.82
CA LEU A 356 6.65 -24.38 21.67
C LEU A 356 8.12 -24.21 22.13
N PRO A 357 9.06 -25.04 21.64
CA PRO A 357 10.48 -24.91 21.96
C PRO A 357 11.02 -23.51 21.68
N HIS A 358 11.79 -22.95 22.62
CA HIS A 358 12.40 -21.61 22.52
C HIS A 358 11.41 -20.43 22.51
N ARG A 359 10.11 -20.64 22.79
CA ARG A 359 9.09 -19.57 22.78
C ARG A 359 9.50 -18.34 23.59
N ALA A 360 9.93 -18.51 24.84
CA ALA A 360 10.32 -17.40 25.70
C ALA A 360 11.46 -16.54 25.10
N ARG A 361 12.42 -17.21 24.46
CA ARG A 361 13.54 -16.54 23.78
C ARG A 361 13.09 -15.84 22.50
N LEU A 362 12.18 -16.45 21.73
CA LEU A 362 11.58 -15.81 20.55
C LEU A 362 10.78 -14.57 20.92
N VAL A 363 9.95 -14.64 21.97
CA VAL A 363 9.22 -13.47 22.51
C VAL A 363 10.20 -12.36 22.85
N THR A 364 11.24 -12.68 23.62
CA THR A 364 12.28 -11.72 24.01
C THR A 364 12.92 -11.04 22.80
N ILE A 365 13.34 -11.83 21.80
CA ILE A 365 14.03 -11.30 20.62
C ILE A 365 13.08 -10.46 19.77
N VAL A 366 11.86 -10.92 19.49
CA VAL A 366 10.90 -10.18 18.66
C VAL A 366 10.52 -8.85 19.32
N PHE A 367 10.32 -8.85 20.65
CA PHE A 367 10.07 -7.63 21.41
C PHE A 367 11.25 -6.67 21.34
N GLY A 368 12.45 -7.19 21.55
CA GLY A 368 13.69 -6.44 21.47
C GLY A 368 13.94 -5.81 20.11
N VAL A 369 13.83 -6.61 19.04
CA VAL A 369 13.99 -6.15 17.66
C VAL A 369 12.94 -5.09 17.33
N THR A 370 11.69 -5.28 17.76
CA THR A 370 10.63 -4.29 17.50
C THR A 370 10.90 -2.97 18.20
N PHE A 371 11.31 -2.99 19.47
CA PHE A 371 11.71 -1.77 20.16
C PHE A 371 12.90 -1.08 19.49
N VAL A 372 13.96 -1.84 19.16
CA VAL A 372 15.16 -1.28 18.51
C VAL A 372 14.82 -0.68 17.14
N THR A 373 14.03 -1.36 16.31
CA THR A 373 13.67 -0.84 14.99
C THR A 373 12.77 0.41 15.09
N LEU A 374 11.81 0.45 16.02
CA LEU A 374 11.00 1.64 16.26
C LEU A 374 11.82 2.82 16.76
N MET A 375 12.68 2.62 17.77
CA MET A 375 13.47 3.73 18.34
C MET A 375 14.60 4.19 17.42
N MET A 376 15.34 3.23 16.85
CA MET A 376 16.58 3.50 16.12
C MET A 376 16.38 3.70 14.62
N GLN A 377 15.27 3.25 14.03
CA GLN A 377 15.01 3.43 12.60
C GLN A 377 13.89 4.41 12.31
N ALA A 378 12.74 4.31 12.99
CA ALA A 378 11.60 5.20 12.70
C ALA A 378 11.95 6.68 12.94
N LEU A 379 12.68 6.98 14.02
CA LEU A 379 13.06 8.35 14.37
C LEU A 379 14.03 9.01 13.35
N PRO A 380 15.14 8.36 12.93
CA PRO A 380 16.02 8.93 11.90
C PRO A 380 15.53 8.71 10.46
N PHE A 381 14.47 7.92 10.22
CA PHE A 381 14.01 7.59 8.86
C PHE A 381 13.80 8.83 7.98
N ARG A 382 13.19 9.88 8.52
CA ARG A 382 13.03 11.17 7.83
C ARG A 382 14.36 11.78 7.40
N ARG A 383 15.38 11.76 8.28
CA ARG A 383 16.72 12.30 7.96
C ARG A 383 17.41 11.45 6.91
N PHE A 384 17.23 10.12 6.99
CA PHE A 384 17.75 9.18 6.00
C PHE A 384 17.20 9.43 4.59
N LEU A 385 15.89 9.68 4.46
CA LEU A 385 15.28 10.03 3.16
C LEU A 385 15.86 11.31 2.55
N LYS A 386 16.14 12.33 3.38
CA LYS A 386 16.80 13.56 2.93
C LYS A 386 18.24 13.31 2.52
N ALA A 387 18.99 12.52 3.28
CA ALA A 387 20.37 12.18 2.97
C ALA A 387 20.49 11.41 1.64
N LEU A 388 19.52 10.56 1.32
CA LEU A 388 19.45 9.85 0.04
C LEU A 388 18.94 10.71 -1.14
N ASN A 389 18.58 11.98 -0.92
CA ASN A 389 17.98 12.86 -1.93
C ASN A 389 16.77 12.20 -2.63
N ILE A 390 15.90 11.55 -1.85
CA ILE A 390 14.65 10.94 -2.36
C ILE A 390 13.56 12.01 -2.57
N ALA A 391 13.67 13.14 -1.86
CA ALA A 391 12.75 14.26 -1.99
C ALA A 391 12.79 14.79 -3.44
N GLY A 392 11.68 14.64 -4.16
CA GLY A 392 11.60 15.03 -5.56
C GLY A 392 11.61 16.56 -5.71
N SER A 393 12.59 17.12 -6.41
CA SER A 393 12.58 18.52 -6.86
C SER A 393 11.71 18.74 -8.11
N THR A 394 11.30 17.65 -8.79
CA THR A 394 10.49 17.69 -10.03
C THR A 394 9.00 17.39 -9.82
N ALA A 395 8.62 16.80 -8.68
CA ALA A 395 7.22 16.48 -8.35
C ALA A 395 6.38 17.73 -8.00
N ASP A 396 7.02 18.81 -7.54
CA ASP A 396 6.32 20.03 -7.13
C ASP A 396 5.60 20.76 -8.27
N ALA A 397 6.14 20.72 -9.50
CA ALA A 397 5.49 21.35 -10.65
C ALA A 397 4.35 20.47 -11.21
N PHE A 398 4.59 19.17 -11.37
CA PHE A 398 3.61 18.22 -11.90
C PHE A 398 2.43 18.01 -10.95
N ASP A 399 2.65 17.89 -9.64
CA ASP A 399 1.54 17.73 -8.68
C ASP A 399 0.70 19.00 -8.57
N VAL A 400 1.32 20.18 -8.67
CA VAL A 400 0.60 21.45 -8.71
C VAL A 400 -0.22 21.58 -9.99
N ALA A 401 0.35 21.21 -11.15
CA ALA A 401 -0.37 21.19 -12.41
C ALA A 401 -1.53 20.17 -12.38
N ARG A 402 -1.32 18.96 -11.85
CA ARG A 402 -2.35 17.93 -11.72
C ARG A 402 -3.47 18.36 -10.75
N ALA A 403 -3.13 18.96 -9.62
CA ALA A 403 -4.11 19.50 -8.68
C ALA A 403 -4.95 20.63 -9.31
N ARG A 404 -4.31 21.54 -10.07
CA ARG A 404 -5.00 22.60 -10.83
C ARG A 404 -5.93 22.01 -11.89
N LEU A 405 -5.49 20.99 -12.62
CA LEU A 405 -6.30 20.32 -13.64
C LEU A 405 -7.55 19.66 -13.04
N ILE A 406 -7.39 18.90 -11.96
CA ILE A 406 -8.51 18.23 -11.26
C ILE A 406 -9.50 19.27 -10.73
N ALA A 407 -9.01 20.30 -10.05
CA ALA A 407 -9.84 21.38 -9.52
C ALA A 407 -10.61 22.12 -10.63
N ALA A 408 -9.94 22.42 -11.75
CA ALA A 408 -10.55 23.14 -12.86
C ALA A 408 -11.61 22.32 -13.59
N ARG A 409 -11.37 21.02 -13.84
CA ARG A 409 -12.36 20.11 -14.45
C ARG A 409 -13.59 19.92 -13.56
N ARG A 410 -13.38 19.77 -12.25
CA ARG A 410 -14.50 19.66 -11.29
C ARG A 410 -15.30 20.96 -11.23
N GLY A 411 -14.62 22.11 -11.16
CA GLY A 411 -15.26 23.42 -11.20
C GLY A 411 -16.07 23.67 -12.47
N GLN A 412 -15.57 23.23 -13.63
CA GLN A 412 -16.30 23.30 -14.90
C GLN A 412 -17.56 22.42 -14.89
N THR A 413 -17.48 21.20 -14.36
CA THR A 413 -18.63 20.29 -14.27
C THR A 413 -19.74 20.87 -13.37
N GLU A 414 -19.35 21.49 -12.25
CA GLU A 414 -20.29 22.16 -11.35
C GLU A 414 -20.93 23.39 -12.01
N LEU A 415 -20.13 24.19 -12.74
CA LEU A 415 -20.60 25.34 -13.51
C LEU A 415 -21.63 24.92 -14.59
N ASP A 416 -21.41 23.80 -15.26
CA ASP A 416 -22.36 23.22 -16.22
C ASP A 416 -23.66 22.78 -15.52
N GLY A 417 -23.58 22.23 -14.31
CA GLY A 417 -24.73 21.89 -13.47
C GLY A 417 -25.56 23.12 -13.04
N MET A 418 -24.90 24.23 -12.70
CA MET A 418 -25.57 25.47 -12.33
C MET A 418 -26.32 26.13 -13.49
N LEU A 419 -25.81 25.99 -14.72
CA LEU A 419 -26.55 26.40 -15.93
C LEU A 419 -27.81 25.53 -16.11
N GLY A 420 -27.70 24.22 -15.88
CA GLY A 420 -28.81 23.28 -16.00
C GLY A 420 -29.95 23.51 -14.99
N THR A 421 -29.64 24.09 -13.83
CA THR A 421 -30.61 24.43 -12.77
C THR A 421 -31.16 25.87 -12.89
N GLY A 422 -30.69 26.65 -13.87
CA GLY A 422 -31.15 28.03 -14.10
C GLY A 422 -30.56 29.07 -13.14
N LEU A 423 -29.57 28.70 -12.31
CA LEU A 423 -28.89 29.60 -11.36
C LEU A 423 -27.90 30.56 -12.04
N LEU A 424 -27.59 30.33 -13.31
CA LEU A 424 -26.60 31.08 -14.09
C LEU A 424 -27.14 31.42 -15.48
N SER A 425 -26.90 32.64 -15.94
CA SER A 425 -27.20 33.00 -17.32
C SER A 425 -26.20 32.36 -18.30
N ARG A 426 -26.59 32.17 -19.57
CA ARG A 426 -25.69 31.63 -20.60
C ARG A 426 -24.44 32.49 -20.82
N ALA A 427 -24.57 33.81 -20.66
CA ALA A 427 -23.44 34.73 -20.81
C ALA A 427 -22.41 34.55 -19.69
N GLU A 428 -22.87 34.50 -18.44
CA GLU A 428 -22.03 34.29 -17.26
C GLU A 428 -21.39 32.90 -17.22
N HIS A 429 -22.11 31.90 -17.71
CA HIS A 429 -21.60 30.55 -17.89
C HIS A 429 -20.46 30.53 -18.91
N ALA A 430 -20.64 31.12 -20.09
CA ALA A 430 -19.61 31.15 -21.12
C ALA A 430 -18.32 31.84 -20.65
N GLU A 431 -18.44 32.96 -19.94
CA GLU A 431 -17.31 33.70 -19.38
C GLU A 431 -16.52 32.87 -18.36
N ARG A 432 -17.21 32.26 -17.39
CA ARG A 432 -16.59 31.44 -16.34
C ARG A 432 -16.03 30.12 -16.90
N ARG A 433 -16.68 29.55 -17.92
CA ARG A 433 -16.22 28.33 -18.60
C ARG A 433 -14.91 28.59 -19.34
N ALA A 434 -14.76 29.75 -19.97
CA ALA A 434 -13.51 30.14 -20.63
C ALA A 434 -12.36 30.26 -19.62
N ALA A 435 -12.62 30.79 -18.42
CA ALA A 435 -11.62 30.85 -17.35
C ALA A 435 -11.14 29.45 -16.91
N PHE A 436 -12.07 28.52 -16.69
CA PHE A 436 -11.71 27.12 -16.39
C PHE A 436 -10.96 26.45 -17.54
N GLN A 437 -11.38 26.65 -18.80
CA GLN A 437 -10.68 26.07 -19.94
C GLN A 437 -9.23 26.53 -20.06
N ARG A 438 -8.91 27.80 -19.77
CA ARG A 438 -7.52 28.27 -19.78
C ARG A 438 -6.66 27.52 -18.75
N ILE A 439 -7.19 27.32 -17.54
CA ILE A 439 -6.49 26.58 -16.48
C ILE A 439 -6.32 25.12 -16.90
N ILE A 440 -7.35 24.50 -17.49
CA ILE A 440 -7.28 23.11 -17.98
C ILE A 440 -6.19 22.96 -19.04
N ILE A 441 -6.21 23.80 -20.09
CA ILE A 441 -5.24 23.75 -21.19
C ILE A 441 -3.81 23.96 -20.67
N GLN A 442 -3.61 24.97 -19.81
CA GLN A 442 -2.30 25.26 -19.23
C GLN A 442 -1.81 24.09 -18.36
N SER A 443 -2.67 23.56 -17.50
CA SER A 443 -2.30 22.43 -16.63
C SER A 443 -2.05 21.16 -17.44
N GLU A 444 -2.81 20.90 -18.50
CA GLU A 444 -2.56 19.79 -19.43
C GLU A 444 -1.21 19.96 -20.12
N THR A 445 -0.88 21.18 -20.55
CA THR A 445 0.42 21.48 -21.17
C THR A 445 1.59 21.28 -20.19
N GLU A 446 1.44 21.71 -18.94
CA GLU A 446 2.43 21.51 -17.87
C GLU A 446 2.59 20.02 -17.48
N LEU A 447 1.57 19.19 -17.73
CA LEU A 447 1.57 17.74 -17.43
C LEU A 447 2.05 16.87 -18.59
N ARG A 448 2.34 17.45 -19.76
CA ARG A 448 2.78 16.69 -20.94
C ARG A 448 4.20 16.16 -20.75
N THR A 449 4.42 14.91 -21.20
CA THR A 449 5.76 14.35 -21.41
C THR A 449 6.00 14.19 -22.92
N PRO A 450 7.22 14.47 -23.43
CA PRO A 450 7.50 14.43 -24.87
C PRO A 450 7.21 13.08 -25.55
N GLU A 451 7.27 11.98 -24.80
CA GLU A 451 7.05 10.61 -25.31
C GLU A 451 5.55 10.24 -25.44
N ALA A 452 4.66 10.94 -24.71
CA ALA A 452 3.21 10.71 -24.78
C ALA A 452 2.54 11.53 -25.91
N ASP A 453 3.10 12.69 -26.26
CA ASP A 453 2.57 13.62 -27.27
C ASP A 453 2.47 12.96 -28.67
N ALA A 454 3.48 12.19 -29.08
CA ALA A 454 3.48 11.57 -30.41
C ALA A 454 2.42 10.46 -30.58
N ALA A 455 2.04 9.80 -29.49
CA ALA A 455 1.07 8.71 -29.52
C ALA A 455 -0.38 9.22 -29.38
N ASP A 456 -0.63 10.19 -28.49
CA ASP A 456 -1.97 10.72 -28.24
C ASP A 456 -2.46 11.64 -29.37
N ASP A 457 -1.60 12.52 -29.91
CA ASP A 457 -1.97 13.37 -31.05
C ASP A 457 -2.30 12.52 -32.30
N MET A 458 -1.58 11.41 -32.50
CA MET A 458 -1.82 10.48 -33.61
C MET A 458 -3.17 9.73 -33.48
N ILE A 459 -3.55 9.32 -32.25
CA ILE A 459 -4.84 8.67 -31.99
C ILE A 459 -6.00 9.65 -32.20
N ILE A 460 -5.84 10.89 -31.73
CA ILE A 460 -6.84 11.95 -31.88
C ILE A 460 -7.00 12.35 -33.36
N ASP A 461 -5.91 12.57 -34.09
CA ASP A 461 -5.93 12.93 -35.50
C ASP A 461 -6.51 11.79 -36.37
N GLY A 462 -6.17 10.54 -36.05
CA GLY A 462 -6.76 9.37 -36.71
C GLY A 462 -8.28 9.26 -36.49
N ALA A 463 -8.75 9.52 -35.26
CA ALA A 463 -10.19 9.51 -34.95
C ALA A 463 -10.95 10.64 -35.64
N LEU A 464 -10.37 11.85 -35.73
CA LEU A 464 -10.96 13.00 -36.41
C LEU A 464 -11.07 12.79 -37.92
N LEU A 465 -10.03 12.26 -38.55
CA LEU A 465 -10.05 11.94 -39.99
C LEU A 465 -11.06 10.83 -40.31
N ALA A 466 -11.18 9.81 -39.44
CA ALA A 466 -12.20 8.76 -39.58
C ALA A 466 -13.63 9.33 -39.46
N ALA A 467 -13.85 10.29 -38.55
CA ALA A 467 -15.14 10.96 -38.41
C ALA A 467 -15.48 11.84 -39.62
N GLN A 468 -14.51 12.57 -40.18
CA GLN A 468 -14.70 13.36 -41.41
C GLN A 468 -15.07 12.48 -42.61
N LYS A 469 -14.39 11.34 -42.78
CA LYS A 469 -14.71 10.35 -43.82
C LYS A 469 -16.13 9.80 -43.66
N ALA A 470 -16.54 9.46 -42.43
CA ALA A 470 -17.88 8.96 -42.15
C ALA A 470 -18.97 10.00 -42.49
N ALA A 471 -18.72 11.28 -42.18
CA ALA A 471 -19.64 12.38 -42.51
C ALA A 471 -19.78 12.59 -44.03
N LEU A 472 -18.67 12.52 -44.79
CA LEU A 472 -18.70 12.62 -46.25
C LEU A 472 -19.44 11.44 -46.91
N LEU A 473 -19.24 10.22 -46.40
CA LEU A 473 -19.97 9.02 -46.85
C LEU A 473 -21.47 9.10 -46.56
N ASP A 474 -21.88 9.71 -45.45
CA ASP A 474 -23.29 9.95 -45.15
C ASP A 474 -23.89 11.05 -46.03
N ALA A 475 -23.16 12.15 -46.25
CA ALA A 475 -23.59 13.24 -47.12
C ALA A 475 -23.77 12.79 -48.59
N ALA A 476 -22.87 11.94 -49.11
CA ALA A 476 -22.97 11.34 -50.44
C ALA A 476 -24.18 10.40 -50.54
N ARG A 477 -24.40 9.54 -49.53
CA ARG A 477 -25.56 8.63 -49.48
C ARG A 477 -26.90 9.36 -49.45
N ARG A 478 -26.96 10.54 -48.82
CA ARG A 478 -28.15 11.38 -48.77
C ARG A 478 -28.32 12.28 -50.00
N GLY A 479 -27.41 12.20 -50.99
CA GLY A 479 -27.43 13.03 -52.19
C GLY A 479 -27.15 14.51 -51.94
N LEU A 480 -26.60 14.86 -50.77
CA LEU A 480 -26.27 16.25 -50.42
C LEU A 480 -24.99 16.73 -51.11
N VAL A 481 -24.13 15.80 -51.53
CA VAL A 481 -22.89 16.04 -52.27
C VAL A 481 -22.79 15.02 -53.40
N ALA A 482 -22.34 15.46 -54.58
CA ALA A 482 -22.13 14.56 -55.72
C ALA A 482 -21.09 13.47 -55.38
N THR A 483 -21.40 12.22 -55.71
CA THR A 483 -20.58 11.04 -55.35
C THR A 483 -19.13 11.18 -55.80
N GLU A 484 -18.88 11.67 -57.03
CA GLU A 484 -17.52 11.91 -57.54
C GLU A 484 -16.74 12.97 -56.74
N THR A 485 -17.42 13.92 -56.09
CA THR A 485 -16.78 14.94 -55.25
C THR A 485 -16.47 14.35 -53.87
N ALA A 486 -17.40 13.59 -53.29
CA ALA A 486 -17.19 12.90 -52.04
C ALA A 486 -16.04 11.87 -52.14
N ASP A 487 -15.97 11.11 -53.23
CA ASP A 487 -14.94 10.09 -53.44
C ASP A 487 -13.53 10.71 -53.56
N LYS A 488 -13.40 11.89 -54.17
CA LYS A 488 -12.13 12.63 -54.26
C LYS A 488 -11.63 13.10 -52.88
N GLU A 489 -12.53 13.66 -52.06
CA GLU A 489 -12.21 14.12 -50.71
C GLU A 489 -11.90 12.94 -49.76
N ILE A 490 -12.65 11.85 -49.87
CA ILE A 490 -12.40 10.62 -49.12
C ILE A 490 -11.02 10.04 -49.48
N ALA A 491 -10.64 10.05 -50.76
CA ALA A 491 -9.31 9.60 -51.20
C ALA A 491 -8.17 10.49 -50.68
N ASP A 492 -8.40 11.77 -50.40
CA ASP A 492 -7.41 12.63 -49.73
C ASP A 492 -7.28 12.28 -48.24
N ILE A 493 -8.42 12.11 -47.55
CA ILE A 493 -8.45 11.69 -46.14
C ILE A 493 -7.76 10.33 -45.96
N ASP A 494 -8.01 9.37 -46.84
CA ASP A 494 -7.36 8.05 -46.81
C ASP A 494 -5.84 8.15 -46.99
N ARG A 495 -5.36 9.05 -47.84
CA ARG A 495 -3.92 9.31 -48.00
C ARG A 495 -3.30 9.93 -46.74
N ARG A 496 -4.03 10.77 -46.01
CA ARG A 496 -3.56 11.37 -44.75
C ARG A 496 -3.54 10.35 -43.61
N LEU A 497 -4.54 9.48 -43.53
CA LEU A 497 -4.56 8.33 -42.61
C LEU A 497 -3.39 7.36 -42.85
N LEU A 498 -3.05 7.11 -44.13
CA LEU A 498 -1.91 6.26 -44.50
C LEU A 498 -0.56 6.88 -44.13
N LYS A 499 -0.41 8.20 -44.26
CA LYS A 499 0.80 8.90 -43.81
C LYS A 499 1.00 8.83 -42.30
N LEU A 500 -0.08 8.94 -41.53
CA LEU A 500 -0.07 8.79 -40.07
C LEU A 500 0.34 7.36 -39.65
N SER A 501 -0.11 6.33 -40.37
CA SER A 501 0.25 4.94 -40.04
C SER A 501 1.68 4.55 -40.44
N VAL A 502 2.22 5.12 -41.53
CA VAL A 502 3.61 4.88 -41.97
C VAL A 502 4.62 5.56 -41.04
N ALA A 503 4.34 6.79 -40.60
CA ALA A 503 5.18 7.50 -39.62
C ALA A 503 5.35 6.71 -38.30
N HIS A 504 4.31 5.95 -37.90
CA HIS A 504 4.35 5.06 -36.74
C HIS A 504 5.25 3.83 -36.95
N GLY A 505 5.23 3.24 -38.15
CA GLY A 505 6.05 2.08 -38.50
C GLY A 505 7.55 2.38 -38.53
N GLU A 506 7.93 3.58 -38.99
CA GLU A 506 9.35 4.01 -39.03
C GLU A 506 9.88 4.36 -37.63
N ALA A 507 9.09 5.06 -36.80
CA ALA A 507 9.44 5.39 -35.41
C ALA A 507 9.61 4.15 -34.51
N ALA A 508 8.86 3.07 -34.75
CA ALA A 508 8.99 1.81 -34.03
C ALA A 508 10.23 0.97 -34.44
N SER A 509 10.85 1.26 -35.59
CA SER A 509 11.97 0.52 -36.15
C SER A 509 13.36 1.07 -35.75
N HIS A 510 13.44 2.32 -35.29
CA HIS A 510 14.67 2.92 -34.78
C HIS A 510 14.81 2.70 -33.26
N THR A 511 15.15 1.46 -32.87
CA THR A 511 15.86 1.24 -31.59
C THR A 511 17.32 1.61 -31.81
N PRO A 512 17.94 2.54 -31.06
CA PRO A 512 19.34 2.89 -31.27
C PRO A 512 20.22 1.71 -30.87
N THR A 513 20.94 1.14 -31.83
CA THR A 513 22.08 0.25 -31.57
C THR A 513 23.17 1.06 -30.88
N LEU A 514 23.51 0.68 -29.65
CA LEU A 514 24.68 1.20 -28.92
C LEU A 514 25.94 1.07 -29.79
N PRO A 515 26.78 2.12 -29.92
CA PRO A 515 28.03 1.99 -30.64
C PRO A 515 28.98 1.09 -29.84
N ALA A 516 29.58 0.13 -30.54
CA ALA A 516 30.63 -0.74 -30.02
C ALA A 516 31.86 0.10 -29.63
N GLU A 517 32.42 -0.17 -28.46
CA GLU A 517 33.76 0.26 -28.08
C GLU A 517 34.77 -0.41 -29.04
N GLU A 518 35.32 0.37 -29.98
CA GLU A 518 36.62 0.07 -30.59
C GLU A 518 37.68 0.93 -29.90
N GLY A 519 38.74 0.26 -29.45
CA GLY A 519 39.68 0.79 -28.47
C GLY A 519 40.70 1.79 -28.99
N THR A 520 41.25 2.54 -28.03
CA THR A 520 42.69 2.80 -27.88
C THR A 520 43.01 2.93 -26.40
#